data_AF-A0A9X7XT28-F1
#
_entry.id   AF-A0A9X7XT28-F1
#
_cell.length_a   1.000
_cell.length_b   1.000
_cell.length_c   1.000
_cell.angle_alpha   90.00
_cell.angle_beta   90.00
_cell.angle_gamma   90.00
#
_symmetry.space_group_name_H-M   'P 1'
#
loop_
_entity.id
_entity.type
_entity.pdbx_description
1 polymer ?
#
loop_
_entity_poly.entity_id
_entity_poly.type
_entity_poly.pdbx_seq_one_letter_code
_entity_poly.pdbx_strand_id
1 'polypeptide(L)'
;MKRKSNDTTPKHFRDNHDYKSAFSSAVTELASGVRAGLFPDRTERARAIEALIDEYVESIGQRPDAAELERLANAVLHEELTNRHPDKVTREEYPIMSETQLTRRQNASAPLHAAHYEGTDGRNYRMPTRRRRSDYENMFVDRIAKVRNKERMKQYAKDTRAGDVVVYLIGD
;
A
#
# COMPACT_ATOMS: atom_id res chain seq x y z
N MET A 1 -13.53 40.53 34.23
CA MET A 1 -14.84 40.02 33.75
C MET A 1 -14.80 38.50 33.78
N LYS A 2 -15.51 37.84 34.70
CA LYS A 2 -15.66 36.37 34.70
C LYS A 2 -16.70 36.01 33.65
N ARG A 3 -16.29 35.34 32.56
CA ARG A 3 -17.24 34.74 31.61
C ARG A 3 -17.96 33.62 32.35
N LYS A 4 -19.28 33.74 32.51
CA LYS A 4 -20.11 32.59 32.91
C LYS A 4 -20.10 31.64 31.72
N SER A 5 -19.47 30.48 31.86
CA SER A 5 -19.59 29.38 30.90
C SER A 5 -21.03 28.88 30.97
N ASN A 6 -21.79 29.07 29.89
CA ASN A 6 -23.04 28.37 29.70
C ASN A 6 -22.68 26.92 29.36
N ASP A 7 -22.57 26.12 30.41
CA ASP A 7 -22.16 24.73 30.44
C ASP A 7 -23.35 23.84 30.04
N THR A 8 -23.76 23.93 28.76
CA THR A 8 -24.83 23.07 28.19
C THR A 8 -24.26 22.01 27.25
N THR A 9 -22.94 21.85 27.20
CA THR A 9 -22.29 20.75 26.47
C THR A 9 -22.38 19.50 27.34
N PRO A 10 -22.94 18.38 26.84
CA PRO A 10 -22.95 17.13 27.60
C PRO A 10 -21.50 16.74 27.94
N LYS A 11 -21.22 16.54 29.23
CA LYS A 11 -19.90 16.12 29.70
C LYS A 11 -19.84 14.60 29.70
N HIS A 12 -19.43 14.02 28.58
CA HIS A 12 -19.26 12.60 28.34
C HIS A 12 -18.14 11.97 29.18
N PHE A 13 -17.12 12.75 29.55
CA PHE A 13 -15.92 12.22 30.22
C PHE A 13 -15.86 12.48 31.73
N ARG A 14 -16.71 13.38 32.26
CA ARG A 14 -16.72 13.71 33.68
C ARG A 14 -17.21 12.52 34.51
N ASP A 15 -16.51 12.22 35.60
CA ASP A 15 -16.81 11.13 36.53
C ASP A 15 -16.71 9.71 35.92
N ASN A 16 -16.16 9.57 34.71
CA ASN A 16 -15.94 8.27 34.09
C ASN A 16 -14.59 7.65 34.52
N HIS A 17 -14.64 6.47 35.14
CA HIS A 17 -13.44 5.76 35.59
C HIS A 17 -12.56 5.27 34.41
N ASP A 18 -13.14 5.03 33.24
CA ASP A 18 -12.42 4.65 32.02
C ASP A 18 -12.59 5.71 30.92
N TYR A 19 -12.21 6.94 31.28
CA TYR A 19 -12.26 8.09 30.37
C TYR A 19 -11.40 7.91 29.11
N LYS A 20 -10.35 7.08 29.17
CA LYS A 20 -9.48 6.80 28.00
C LYS A 20 -10.21 5.98 26.95
N SER A 21 -10.91 4.91 27.33
CA SER A 21 -11.67 4.11 26.37
C SER A 21 -12.88 4.89 25.85
N ALA A 22 -13.53 5.69 26.69
CA ALA A 22 -14.61 6.58 26.27
C ALA A 22 -14.13 7.58 25.21
N PHE A 23 -12.97 8.21 25.42
CA PHE A 23 -12.37 9.10 24.43
C PHE A 23 -12.02 8.37 23.14
N SER A 24 -11.37 7.20 23.21
CA SER A 24 -11.05 6.40 22.02
C SER A 24 -12.29 5.99 21.22
N SER A 25 -13.40 5.71 21.91
CA SER A 25 -14.70 5.41 21.30
C SER A 25 -15.27 6.64 20.58
N ALA A 26 -15.27 7.80 21.23
CA ALA A 26 -15.71 9.07 20.63
C ALA A 26 -14.85 9.46 19.42
N VAL A 27 -13.52 9.28 19.48
CA VAL A 27 -12.61 9.47 18.34
C VAL A 27 -12.96 8.52 17.19
N THR A 28 -13.30 7.27 17.50
CA THR A 28 -13.70 6.27 16.51
C THR A 28 -15.00 6.66 15.83
N GLU A 29 -16.00 7.10 16.60
CA GLU A 29 -17.28 7.60 16.10
C GLU A 29 -17.08 8.82 15.19
N LEU A 30 -16.34 9.84 15.65
CA LEU A 30 -16.03 11.02 14.87
C LEU A 30 -15.33 10.64 13.56
N ALA A 31 -14.27 9.82 13.62
CA ALA A 31 -13.54 9.39 12.43
C ALA A 31 -14.41 8.57 11.47
N SER A 32 -15.35 7.77 11.98
CA SER A 32 -16.32 7.04 11.16
C SER A 32 -17.30 7.98 10.47
N GLY A 33 -17.79 9.00 11.19
CA GLY A 33 -18.69 10.02 10.66
C GLY A 33 -18.03 10.85 9.57
N VAL A 34 -16.75 11.20 9.74
CA VAL A 34 -15.94 11.88 8.72
C VAL A 34 -15.86 11.04 7.44
N ARG A 35 -15.54 9.75 7.55
CA ARG A 35 -15.49 8.84 6.38
C ARG A 35 -16.85 8.65 5.71
N ALA A 36 -17.94 8.73 6.48
CA ALA A 36 -19.30 8.67 5.98
C ALA A 36 -19.79 10.01 5.38
N GLY A 37 -19.00 11.08 5.47
CA GLY A 37 -19.33 12.39 4.91
C GLY A 37 -20.24 13.25 5.78
N LEU A 38 -20.39 12.95 7.08
CA LEU A 38 -21.18 13.79 8.01
C LEU A 38 -20.54 15.17 8.23
N PHE A 39 -19.23 15.27 8.02
CA PHE A 39 -18.46 16.51 8.19
C PHE A 39 -17.66 16.82 6.90
N PRO A 40 -18.35 17.31 5.85
CA PRO A 40 -17.71 17.55 4.56
C PRO A 40 -16.74 18.74 4.61
N ASP A 41 -17.00 19.75 5.45
CA ASP A 41 -16.13 20.91 5.58
C ASP A 41 -15.02 20.70 6.63
N ARG A 42 -13.82 21.14 6.28
CA ARG A 42 -12.63 21.04 7.15
C ARG A 42 -12.78 21.88 8.41
N THR A 43 -13.42 23.04 8.33
CA THR A 43 -13.62 23.93 9.49
C THR A 43 -14.58 23.31 10.49
N GLU A 44 -15.65 22.69 10.00
CA GLU A 44 -16.62 21.97 10.84
C GLU A 44 -15.97 20.78 11.55
N ARG A 45 -15.16 19.98 10.84
CA ARG A 45 -14.37 18.92 11.47
C ARG A 45 -13.44 19.44 12.54
N ALA A 46 -12.69 20.51 12.25
CA ALA A 46 -11.76 21.10 13.19
C ALA A 46 -12.47 21.54 14.48
N ARG A 47 -13.64 22.18 14.37
CA ARG A 47 -14.45 22.58 15.53
C ARG A 47 -14.96 21.40 16.34
N ALA A 48 -15.45 20.34 15.69
CA ALA A 48 -15.92 19.15 16.38
C ALA A 48 -14.78 18.45 17.15
N ILE A 49 -13.59 18.40 16.56
CA ILE A 49 -12.39 17.83 17.16
C ILE A 49 -11.90 18.70 18.33
N GLU A 50 -11.87 20.02 18.16
CA GLU A 50 -11.50 20.97 19.22
C GLU A 50 -12.46 20.85 20.41
N ALA A 51 -13.78 20.83 20.17
CA ALA A 51 -14.77 20.64 21.23
C ALA A 51 -14.58 19.31 21.98
N LEU A 52 -14.27 18.22 21.27
CA LEU A 52 -14.00 16.92 21.88
C LEU A 52 -12.75 16.92 22.77
N ILE A 53 -11.67 17.58 22.31
CA ILE A 53 -10.42 17.70 23.07
C ILE A 53 -10.62 18.60 24.28
N ASP A 54 -11.27 19.75 24.10
CA ASP A 54 -11.53 20.70 25.18
C ASP A 54 -12.38 20.06 26.28
N GLU A 55 -13.42 19.31 25.92
CA GLU A 55 -14.23 18.58 26.88
C GLU A 55 -13.42 17.56 27.69
N TYR A 56 -12.53 16.81 27.03
CA TYR A 56 -11.63 15.87 27.71
C TYR A 56 -10.67 16.58 28.67
N VAL A 57 -10.08 17.71 28.24
CA VAL A 57 -9.14 18.48 29.06
C VAL A 57 -9.86 19.15 30.23
N GLU A 58 -11.06 19.70 30.03
CA GLU A 58 -11.86 20.32 31.09
C GLU A 58 -12.35 19.31 32.14
N SER A 59 -12.67 18.09 31.72
CA SER A 59 -13.18 17.04 32.62
C SER A 59 -12.08 16.31 33.40
N ILE A 60 -10.94 16.00 32.76
CA ILE A 60 -9.87 15.19 33.35
C ILE A 60 -8.68 16.04 33.82
N GLY A 61 -8.48 17.23 33.24
CA GLY A 61 -7.33 18.10 33.53
C GLY A 61 -6.02 17.61 32.92
N GLN A 62 -6.05 16.60 32.06
CA GLN A 62 -4.88 16.01 31.40
C GLN A 62 -5.02 16.06 29.88
N ARG A 63 -3.88 15.99 29.18
CA ARG A 63 -3.86 15.89 27.73
C ARG A 63 -4.31 14.48 27.28
N PRO A 64 -5.12 14.36 26.21
CA PRO A 64 -5.43 13.06 25.61
C PRO A 64 -4.18 12.32 25.14
N ASP A 65 -4.31 11.00 24.96
CA ASP A 65 -3.22 10.16 24.47
C ASP A 65 -2.73 10.60 23.07
N ALA A 66 -1.43 10.50 22.84
CA ALA A 66 -0.80 10.98 21.62
C ALA A 66 -1.31 10.22 20.37
N ALA A 67 -1.54 8.90 20.50
CA ALA A 67 -2.06 8.08 19.42
C ALA A 67 -3.47 8.52 18.99
N GLU A 68 -4.31 8.92 19.95
CA GLU A 68 -5.66 9.42 19.64
C GLU A 68 -5.64 10.80 18.99
N LEU A 69 -4.72 11.67 19.41
CA LEU A 69 -4.51 12.97 18.75
C LEU A 69 -4.03 12.81 17.31
N GLU A 70 -3.19 11.82 17.03
CA GLU A 70 -2.76 11.49 15.66
C GLU A 70 -3.95 11.02 14.80
N ARG A 71 -4.84 10.19 15.35
CA ARG A 71 -6.09 9.78 14.67
C ARG A 71 -6.98 10.97 14.34
N LEU A 72 -7.13 11.91 15.28
CA LEU A 72 -7.89 13.15 15.07
C LEU A 72 -7.22 14.05 14.01
N ALA A 73 -5.89 14.18 14.02
CA ALA A 73 -5.16 14.90 12.98
C ALA A 73 -5.39 14.31 11.58
N ASN A 74 -5.39 12.99 11.45
CA ASN A 74 -5.73 12.31 10.19
C ASN A 74 -7.19 12.56 9.77
N ALA A 75 -8.13 12.68 10.72
CA ALA A 75 -9.51 13.03 10.43
C ALA A 75 -9.66 14.49 9.95
N VAL A 76 -8.84 15.42 10.46
CA VAL A 76 -8.79 16.80 9.93
C VAL A 76 -8.35 16.80 8.47
N LEU A 77 -7.34 16.00 8.10
CA LEU A 77 -6.74 15.93 6.76
C LEU A 77 -7.39 14.87 5.85
N HIS A 78 -8.67 14.58 6.05
CA HIS A 78 -9.32 13.44 5.42
C HIS A 78 -9.33 13.54 3.89
N GLU A 79 -9.65 14.71 3.34
CA GLU A 79 -9.76 14.93 1.90
C GLU A 79 -8.41 14.79 1.22
N GLU A 80 -7.36 15.37 1.83
CA GLU A 80 -6.01 15.27 1.30
C GLU A 80 -5.54 13.82 1.35
N LEU A 81 -5.62 13.14 2.50
CA LEU A 81 -5.11 11.78 2.64
C LEU A 81 -5.86 10.77 1.75
N THR A 82 -7.15 11.00 1.51
CA THR A 82 -8.02 10.14 0.68
C THR A 82 -7.96 10.48 -0.81
N ASN A 83 -7.44 11.65 -1.20
CA ASN A 83 -7.25 12.01 -2.60
C ASN A 83 -6.25 11.05 -3.29
N ARG A 84 -6.75 10.22 -4.21
CA ARG A 84 -6.00 9.19 -4.95
C ARG A 84 -5.54 9.65 -6.34
N HIS A 85 -5.66 10.93 -6.66
CA HIS A 85 -5.26 11.43 -7.97
C HIS A 85 -3.77 11.12 -8.25
N PRO A 86 -3.41 10.52 -9.39
CA PRO A 86 -2.02 10.16 -9.67
C PRO A 86 -1.09 11.37 -9.68
N ASP A 87 -1.55 12.48 -10.28
CA ASP A 87 -0.78 13.72 -10.44
C ASP A 87 -0.91 14.69 -9.25
N LYS A 88 -1.33 14.19 -8.07
CA LYS A 88 -1.50 15.02 -6.88
C LYS A 88 -0.27 15.88 -6.56
N VAL A 89 0.92 15.27 -6.68
CA VAL A 89 2.20 15.90 -6.34
C VAL A 89 2.55 17.07 -7.28
N THR A 90 2.12 17.02 -8.54
CA THR A 90 2.42 18.07 -9.53
C THR A 90 1.34 19.13 -9.61
N ARG A 91 0.10 18.78 -9.26
CA ARG A 91 -1.06 19.66 -9.34
C ARG A 91 -1.24 20.56 -8.11
N GLU A 92 -0.90 20.08 -6.92
CA GLU A 92 -1.06 20.81 -5.66
C GLU A 92 0.25 21.50 -5.28
N GLU A 93 0.20 22.75 -4.80
CA GLU A 93 1.40 23.49 -4.36
C GLU A 93 2.06 22.84 -3.14
N TYR A 94 1.24 22.33 -2.20
CA TYR A 94 1.69 21.63 -0.98
C TYR A 94 0.98 20.27 -0.83
N PRO A 95 1.42 19.23 -1.56
CA PRO A 95 0.75 17.93 -1.56
C PRO A 95 1.00 17.16 -0.27
N ILE A 96 -0.07 16.78 0.43
CA ILE A 96 0.00 15.94 1.65
C ILE A 96 -0.25 14.49 1.29
N MET A 97 0.76 13.61 1.36
CA MET A 97 0.59 12.19 1.03
C MET A 97 0.26 11.33 2.26
N SER A 98 -0.60 10.33 2.09
CA SER A 98 -0.73 9.27 3.10
C SER A 98 0.47 8.32 3.07
N GLU A 99 0.70 7.60 4.17
CA GLU A 99 1.82 6.64 4.28
C GLU A 99 1.79 5.59 3.15
N THR A 100 0.61 5.10 2.80
CA THR A 100 0.44 4.15 1.68
C THR A 100 0.75 4.78 0.32
N GLN A 101 0.39 6.06 0.11
CA GLN A 101 0.73 6.80 -1.12
C GLN A 101 2.24 7.00 -1.23
N LEU A 102 2.89 7.37 -0.12
CA LEU A 102 4.33 7.56 -0.04
C LEU A 102 5.09 6.25 -0.29
N THR A 103 4.63 5.15 0.32
CA THR A 103 5.20 3.81 0.11
C THR A 103 5.10 3.38 -1.35
N ARG A 104 3.93 3.59 -2.00
CA ARG A 104 3.75 3.30 -3.44
C ARG A 104 4.70 4.13 -4.30
N ARG A 105 4.86 5.42 -3.99
CA ARG A 105 5.79 6.31 -4.70
C ARG A 105 7.23 5.84 -4.56
N GLN A 106 7.65 5.47 -3.35
CA GLN A 106 8.99 4.94 -3.10
C GLN A 106 9.23 3.64 -3.88
N ASN A 107 8.25 2.74 -3.89
CA ASN A 107 8.34 1.48 -4.63
C ASN A 107 8.35 1.66 -6.16
N ALA A 108 7.70 2.72 -6.66
CA ALA A 108 7.72 3.07 -8.09
C ALA A 108 8.99 3.86 -8.49
N SER A 109 9.71 4.41 -7.52
CA SER A 109 10.94 5.16 -7.78
C SER A 109 12.08 4.20 -8.12
N ALA A 110 13.00 4.63 -8.99
CA ALA A 110 14.20 3.86 -9.26
C ALA A 110 15.01 3.72 -7.95
N PRO A 111 15.50 2.51 -7.61
CA PRO A 111 16.29 2.33 -6.41
C PRO A 111 17.58 3.14 -6.54
N LEU A 112 18.03 3.77 -5.45
CA LEU A 112 19.27 4.57 -5.44
C LEU A 112 20.48 3.77 -5.94
N HIS A 113 20.51 2.47 -5.66
CA HIS A 113 21.56 1.56 -6.15
C HIS A 113 21.64 1.48 -7.69
N ALA A 114 20.55 1.76 -8.42
CA ALA A 114 20.62 1.85 -9.88
C ALA A 114 21.55 2.98 -10.33
N ALA A 115 21.58 4.10 -9.59
CA ALA A 115 22.43 5.25 -9.90
C ALA A 115 23.92 4.98 -9.67
N HIS A 116 24.29 3.97 -8.84
CA HIS A 116 25.70 3.64 -8.57
C HIS A 116 26.48 3.25 -9.84
N TYR A 117 25.80 2.71 -10.84
CA TYR A 117 26.43 2.31 -12.09
C TYR A 117 26.30 3.35 -13.20
N GLU A 118 25.58 4.44 -12.96
CA GLU A 118 25.44 5.53 -13.92
C GLU A 118 26.56 6.56 -13.70
N GLY A 119 27.38 6.78 -14.72
CA GLY A 119 28.37 7.86 -14.71
C GLY A 119 27.72 9.22 -14.94
N THR A 120 28.47 10.29 -14.66
CA THR A 120 28.06 11.68 -14.92
C THR A 120 27.82 11.97 -16.42
N ASP A 121 28.28 11.10 -17.29
CA ASP A 121 28.06 11.09 -18.74
C ASP A 121 26.73 10.43 -19.15
N GLY A 122 25.92 9.97 -18.19
CA GLY A 122 24.65 9.28 -18.41
C GLY A 122 24.79 7.85 -18.91
N ARG A 123 26.01 7.28 -18.88
CA ARG A 123 26.26 5.90 -19.32
C ARG A 123 26.15 4.94 -18.14
N ASN A 124 25.54 3.78 -18.39
CA ASN A 124 25.47 2.69 -17.41
C ASN A 124 26.69 1.75 -17.57
N TYR A 125 27.56 1.74 -16.57
CA TYR A 125 28.80 0.95 -16.50
C TYR A 125 28.61 -0.44 -15.89
N ARG A 126 27.37 -0.89 -15.69
CA ARG A 126 27.08 -2.24 -15.20
C ARG A 126 27.51 -3.26 -16.25
N MET A 127 28.23 -4.29 -15.82
CA MET A 127 28.53 -5.45 -16.66
C MET A 127 27.22 -6.00 -17.27
N PRO A 128 27.12 -6.11 -18.61
CA PRO A 128 25.88 -6.53 -19.26
C PRO A 128 25.63 -8.03 -19.00
N THR A 129 24.86 -8.32 -17.96
CA THR A 129 24.39 -9.68 -17.66
C THR A 129 23.03 -9.92 -18.31
N ARG A 130 22.81 -11.11 -18.89
CA ARG A 130 21.48 -11.48 -19.41
C ARG A 130 20.46 -11.45 -18.25
N ARG A 131 19.36 -10.72 -18.41
CA ARG A 131 18.28 -10.73 -17.41
C ARG A 131 17.72 -12.14 -17.27
N ARG A 132 17.33 -12.51 -16.05
CA ARG A 132 16.47 -13.68 -15.86
C ARG A 132 15.10 -13.36 -16.47
N ARG A 133 14.57 -14.28 -17.26
CA ARG A 133 13.22 -14.17 -17.81
C ARG A 133 12.20 -14.27 -16.67
N SER A 134 11.09 -13.57 -16.82
CA SER A 134 9.94 -13.70 -15.90
C SER A 134 9.30 -15.08 -16.05
N ASP A 135 8.61 -15.57 -15.02
CA ASP A 135 7.87 -16.84 -15.08
C ASP A 135 6.86 -16.84 -16.23
N TYR A 136 6.19 -15.72 -16.49
CA TYR A 136 5.27 -15.56 -17.62
C TYR A 136 5.97 -15.77 -18.98
N GLU A 137 7.18 -15.23 -19.13
CA GLU A 137 7.96 -15.38 -20.35
C GLU A 137 8.48 -16.82 -20.51
N ASN A 138 8.90 -17.44 -19.40
CA ASN A 138 9.32 -18.84 -19.38
C ASN A 138 8.16 -19.77 -19.79
N MET A 139 6.92 -19.50 -19.34
CA MET A 139 5.75 -20.27 -19.76
C MET A 139 5.52 -20.25 -21.27
N PHE A 140 5.76 -19.11 -21.94
CA PHE A 140 5.62 -19.00 -23.39
C PHE A 140 6.75 -19.70 -24.15
N VAL A 141 7.99 -19.54 -23.68
CA VAL A 141 9.17 -20.23 -24.24
C VAL A 141 9.02 -21.75 -24.08
N ASP A 142 8.59 -22.21 -22.90
CA ASP A 142 8.32 -23.62 -22.63
C ASP A 142 7.21 -24.15 -23.50
N ARG A 143 6.14 -23.39 -23.73
CA ARG A 143 5.06 -23.77 -24.65
C ARG A 143 5.63 -24.04 -26.04
N ILE A 144 6.38 -23.11 -26.61
CA ILE A 144 7.00 -23.26 -27.94
C ILE A 144 8.01 -24.42 -27.96
N ALA A 145 8.86 -24.53 -26.92
CA ALA A 145 9.86 -25.59 -26.82
C ALA A 145 9.24 -26.99 -26.66
N LYS A 146 8.13 -27.10 -25.91
CA LYS A 146 7.45 -28.37 -25.62
C LYS A 146 6.44 -28.78 -26.70
N VAL A 147 5.96 -27.85 -27.55
CA VAL A 147 5.03 -28.13 -28.67
C VAL A 147 5.52 -29.29 -29.53
N ARG A 148 6.81 -29.32 -29.88
CA ARG A 148 7.40 -30.38 -30.73
C ARG A 148 8.01 -31.54 -29.94
N ASN A 149 7.91 -31.57 -28.61
CA ASN A 149 8.50 -32.67 -27.82
C ASN A 149 7.80 -33.99 -28.10
N LYS A 150 6.48 -33.97 -28.33
CA LYS A 150 5.72 -35.17 -28.71
C LYS A 150 6.15 -35.73 -30.07
N GLU A 151 6.39 -34.84 -31.04
CA GLU A 151 6.91 -35.21 -32.36
C GLU A 151 8.33 -35.75 -32.28
N ARG A 152 9.21 -35.06 -31.53
CA ARG A 152 10.59 -35.51 -31.27
C ARG A 152 10.65 -36.87 -30.59
N MET A 153 9.81 -37.11 -29.59
CA MET A 153 9.68 -38.42 -28.92
C MET A 153 9.24 -39.53 -29.89
N LYS A 154 8.24 -39.25 -30.74
CA LYS A 154 7.76 -40.21 -31.75
C LYS A 154 8.85 -40.53 -32.78
N GLN A 155 9.56 -39.51 -33.25
CA GLN A 155 10.65 -39.67 -34.20
C GLN A 155 11.79 -40.48 -33.57
N TYR A 156 12.22 -40.12 -32.37
CA TYR A 156 13.24 -40.86 -31.64
C TYR A 156 12.85 -42.34 -31.45
N ALA A 157 11.62 -42.62 -31.02
CA ALA A 157 11.12 -44.00 -30.86
C ALA A 157 11.08 -44.79 -32.18
N LYS A 158 10.82 -44.13 -33.31
CA LYS A 158 10.92 -44.74 -34.64
C LYS A 158 12.38 -45.06 -34.98
N ASP A 159 13.28 -44.13 -34.72
CA ASP A 159 14.70 -44.23 -35.09
C ASP A 159 15.48 -45.21 -34.20
N THR A 160 15.08 -45.38 -32.93
CA THR A 160 15.65 -46.38 -32.01
C THR A 160 14.87 -47.70 -31.98
N ARG A 161 13.86 -47.88 -32.86
CA ARG A 161 13.17 -49.16 -32.97
C ARG A 161 14.16 -50.20 -33.49
N ALA A 162 14.32 -51.31 -32.77
CA ALA A 162 15.13 -52.44 -33.23
C ALA A 162 14.63 -52.93 -34.58
N GLY A 163 15.55 -53.10 -35.53
CA GLY A 163 15.24 -53.65 -36.86
C GLY A 163 14.95 -55.15 -36.78
N ASP A 164 14.31 -55.68 -37.83
CA ASP A 164 14.04 -57.10 -37.93
C ASP A 164 15.36 -57.87 -38.13
N VAL A 165 15.63 -58.83 -37.25
CA VAL A 165 16.81 -59.68 -37.33
C VAL A 165 16.51 -60.82 -38.31
N VAL A 166 17.06 -60.73 -39.52
CA VAL A 166 16.94 -61.81 -40.51
C VAL A 166 18.06 -62.82 -40.27
N VAL A 167 17.68 -64.01 -39.81
CA VAL A 167 18.60 -65.13 -39.60
C VAL A 167 18.60 -65.99 -40.87
N TYR A 168 19.76 -66.11 -41.52
CA TYR A 168 19.92 -67.03 -42.64
C TYR A 168 20.54 -68.34 -42.13
N LEU A 169 19.91 -69.47 -42.47
CA LEU A 169 20.47 -70.80 -42.23
C LEU A 169 21.55 -71.04 -43.29
N ILE A 170 22.80 -71.11 -42.86
CA ILE A 170 23.92 -71.54 -43.70
C ILE A 170 23.90 -73.07 -43.64
N GLY A 171 23.59 -73.71 -44.77
CA GLY A 171 23.61 -75.17 -44.89
C GLY A 171 25.03 -75.70 -44.98
N ASP A 172 25.26 -76.85 -44.34
CA ASP A 172 26.52 -77.60 -44.33
C ASP A 172 26.94 -78.14 -45.71
#